data_AF-A0A8J4DIN1-F1
#
_entry.id   AF-A0A8J4DIN1-F1
#
_cell.length_a   1.000
_cell.length_b   1.000
_cell.length_c   1.000
_cell.angle_alpha   90.00
_cell.angle_beta   90.00
_cell.angle_gamma   90.00
#
_symmetry.space_group_name_H-M   'P 1'
#
loop_
_entity.id
_entity.type
_entity.pdbx_description
1 polymer ?
#
loop_
_entity_poly.entity_id
_entity_poly.type
_entity_poly.pdbx_seq_one_letter_code
_entity_poly.pdbx_strand_id
1 'polypeptide(L)'
;MEGDVPKSLFVLAPVGTRHQIKTAEADSSGEPSCMGLRDNGAKPATIVAAPCDTSAAGQLFTMKKTGRSDGDLPAYTIGAAGGRTLQDKGVGGLVAATGAGSPFVLVDNGPSTLPRLGD
;
A
#
# COMPACT_ATOMS: atom_id res chain seq x y z
N MET A 1 -2.81 19.94 19.80
CA MET A 1 -2.03 18.70 19.99
C MET A 1 -1.84 18.14 18.59
N GLU A 2 -0.81 18.61 17.90
CA GLU A 2 -0.48 18.15 16.55
C GLU A 2 0.00 16.71 16.66
N GLY A 3 -0.91 15.77 16.39
CA GLY A 3 -0.56 14.38 16.23
C GLY A 3 0.30 14.28 14.97
N ASP A 4 1.59 14.11 15.16
CA ASP A 4 2.50 13.66 14.11
C ASP A 4 1.97 12.30 13.64
N VAL A 5 1.18 12.32 12.56
CA VAL A 5 0.71 11.08 11.93
C VAL A 5 1.99 10.41 11.46
N PRO A 6 2.35 9.20 11.92
CA PRO A 6 3.61 8.58 11.54
C PRO A 6 3.64 8.45 10.01
N LYS A 7 4.46 9.27 9.36
CA LYS A 7 4.61 9.29 7.91
C LYS A 7 5.65 8.24 7.55
N SER A 8 5.20 7.05 7.18
CA SER A 8 6.05 6.07 6.52
C SER A 8 6.08 6.36 5.02
N LEU A 9 7.28 6.44 4.44
CA LEU A 9 7.46 6.65 3.02
C LEU A 9 7.34 5.33 2.26
N PHE A 10 6.63 5.36 1.14
CA PHE A 10 6.46 4.22 0.24
C PHE A 10 6.61 4.66 -1.21
N VAL A 11 6.93 3.71 -2.08
CA VAL A 11 7.06 3.94 -3.51
C VAL A 11 5.99 3.16 -4.24
N LEU A 12 5.22 3.87 -5.06
CA LEU A 12 4.23 3.26 -5.94
C LEU A 12 4.88 2.92 -7.27
N ALA A 13 5.16 1.64 -7.49
CA ALA A 13 5.76 1.17 -8.72
C ALA A 13 4.66 0.57 -9.64
N PRO A 14 4.44 1.12 -10.84
CA PRO A 14 3.41 0.61 -11.74
C PRO A 14 3.74 -0.79 -12.26
N VAL A 15 2.73 -1.65 -12.33
CA VAL A 15 2.75 -3.00 -12.93
C VAL A 15 1.48 -3.14 -13.77
N GLY A 16 1.58 -2.74 -15.04
CA GLY A 16 0.41 -2.60 -15.93
C GLY A 16 -0.58 -1.56 -15.38
N THR A 17 -1.81 -1.96 -15.11
CA THR A 17 -2.86 -1.09 -14.53
C THR A 17 -2.90 -1.11 -13.00
N ARG A 18 -2.01 -1.88 -12.37
CA ARG A 18 -1.88 -2.01 -10.91
C ARG A 18 -0.55 -1.43 -10.46
N HIS A 19 -0.32 -1.43 -9.15
CA HIS A 19 0.89 -0.94 -8.53
C HIS A 19 1.38 -1.92 -7.48
N GLN A 20 2.70 -2.06 -7.36
CA GLN A 20 3.33 -2.51 -6.12
C GLN A 20 3.50 -1.30 -5.20
N ILE A 21 3.34 -1.53 -3.90
CA ILE A 21 3.63 -0.55 -2.85
C ILE A 21 4.90 -1.02 -2.15
N LYS A 22 6.02 -0.34 -2.38
CA LYS A 22 7.34 -0.70 -1.85
C LYS A 22 7.68 0.15 -0.63
N THR A 23 8.45 -0.38 0.31
CA THR A 23 9.15 0.45 1.30
C THR A 23 10.04 1.45 0.57
N ALA A 24 10.13 2.68 1.06
CA ALA A 24 10.99 3.68 0.44
C ALA A 24 12.49 3.41 0.63
N GLU A 25 12.83 2.56 1.60
CA GLU A 25 14.20 2.17 1.92
C GLU A 25 14.39 0.68 1.65
N ALA A 26 15.61 0.34 1.23
CA ALA A 26 16.08 -1.03 1.16
C ALA A 26 16.35 -1.58 2.56
N ASP A 27 16.15 -2.88 2.74
CA ASP A 27 16.55 -3.57 3.96
C ASP A 27 18.07 -3.92 3.94
N SER A 28 18.52 -4.70 4.91
CA SER A 28 19.93 -5.11 5.03
C SER A 28 20.44 -5.95 3.84
N SER A 29 19.55 -6.47 2.99
CA SER A 29 19.90 -7.16 1.75
C SER A 29 20.11 -6.22 0.55
N GLY A 30 19.81 -4.94 0.69
CA GLY A 30 19.92 -3.94 -0.38
C GLY A 30 18.66 -3.83 -1.25
N GLU A 31 17.62 -4.62 -0.98
CA GLU A 31 16.37 -4.61 -1.73
C GLU A 31 15.22 -3.99 -0.89
N PRO A 32 14.27 -3.27 -1.52
CA PRO A 32 13.06 -2.82 -0.84
C PRO A 32 12.10 -4.00 -0.62
N SER A 33 11.33 -3.94 0.46
CA SER A 33 10.20 -4.83 0.67
C SER A 33 8.95 -4.32 -0.04
N CYS A 34 8.12 -5.24 -0.55
CA CYS A 34 6.80 -4.95 -1.08
C CYS A 34 5.71 -5.26 -0.05
N MET A 35 4.64 -4.47 -0.09
CA MET A 35 3.40 -4.80 0.57
C MET A 35 2.83 -6.09 -0.03
N GLY A 36 2.51 -7.06 0.83
CA GLY A 36 1.90 -8.32 0.46
C GLY A 36 0.69 -8.65 1.31
N LEU A 37 -0.20 -9.46 0.76
CA LEU A 37 -1.30 -10.06 1.50
C LEU A 37 -0.90 -11.43 2.04
N ARG A 38 -1.13 -11.63 3.34
CA ARG A 38 -1.11 -12.96 3.95
C ARG A 38 -2.54 -13.41 4.18
N ASP A 39 -2.95 -14.45 3.47
CA ASP A 39 -4.27 -15.06 3.65
C ASP A 39 -4.37 -15.78 5.01
N ASN A 40 -5.49 -15.56 5.69
CA ASN A 40 -5.78 -16.10 7.01
C ASN A 40 -7.02 -17.00 6.99
N GLY A 41 -7.28 -17.65 5.85
CA GLY A 41 -8.48 -18.46 5.62
C GLY A 41 -9.75 -17.61 5.62
N ALA A 42 -10.69 -17.91 6.53
CA ALA A 42 -11.96 -17.19 6.64
C ALA A 42 -11.83 -15.79 7.30
N LYS A 43 -10.67 -15.45 7.84
CA LYS A 43 -10.41 -14.14 8.47
C LYS A 43 -9.88 -13.14 7.43
N PRO A 44 -10.03 -11.83 7.65
CA PRO A 44 -9.38 -10.81 6.83
C PRO A 44 -7.89 -11.11 6.63
N ALA A 45 -7.40 -10.89 5.40
CA ALA A 45 -5.98 -11.03 5.13
C ALA A 45 -5.21 -9.91 5.81
N THR A 46 -4.05 -10.24 6.35
CA THR A 46 -3.17 -9.25 6.98
C THR A 46 -2.21 -8.67 5.95
N ILE A 47 -1.83 -7.42 6.15
CA ILE A 47 -0.76 -6.79 5.37
C ILE A 47 0.58 -7.18 5.98
N VAL A 48 1.51 -7.60 5.12
CA VAL A 48 2.88 -7.94 5.50
C VAL A 48 3.89 -7.26 4.59
N ALA A 49 5.11 -7.06 5.07
CA ALA A 49 6.26 -6.78 4.22
C ALA A 49 6.82 -8.11 3.70
N ALA A 50 7.04 -8.22 2.40
CA ALA A 50 7.57 -9.41 1.74
C ALA A 50 8.53 -9.01 0.61
N PRO A 51 9.41 -9.92 0.15
CA PRO A 51 10.18 -9.69 -1.07
C PRO A 51 9.28 -9.33 -2.25
N CYS A 52 9.71 -8.38 -3.07
CA CYS A 52 8.94 -7.90 -4.21
C CYS A 52 8.80 -8.96 -5.32
N ASP A 53 7.56 -9.31 -5.66
CA ASP A 53 7.22 -10.22 -6.76
C ASP A 53 6.05 -9.62 -7.56
N THR A 54 6.31 -9.25 -8.82
CA THR A 54 5.30 -8.65 -9.72
C THR A 54 4.32 -9.69 -10.27
N SER A 55 4.63 -10.98 -10.16
CA SER A 55 3.74 -12.08 -10.55
C SER A 55 2.76 -12.45 -9.43
N ALA A 56 3.07 -12.07 -8.19
CA ALA A 56 2.21 -12.33 -7.04
C ALA A 56 1.02 -11.36 -7.02
N ALA A 57 -0.18 -11.86 -7.35
CA ALA A 57 -1.41 -11.06 -7.30
C ALA A 57 -1.68 -10.42 -5.92
N GLY A 58 -1.23 -11.07 -4.84
CA GLY A 58 -1.29 -10.55 -3.47
C GLY A 58 -0.36 -9.36 -3.17
N GLN A 59 0.47 -8.94 -4.13
CA GLN A 59 1.32 -7.75 -4.03
C GLN A 59 0.94 -6.65 -5.03
N LEU A 60 -0.17 -6.83 -5.78
CA LEU A 60 -0.64 -5.90 -6.79
C LEU A 60 -1.92 -5.20 -6.35
N PHE A 61 -1.85 -3.89 -6.22
CA PHE A 61 -2.91 -3.03 -5.70
C PHE A 61 -3.41 -2.04 -6.74
N THR A 62 -4.65 -1.58 -6.58
CA THR A 62 -5.23 -0.49 -7.37
C THR A 62 -5.53 0.69 -6.48
N MET A 63 -5.26 1.92 -6.93
CA MET A 63 -5.71 3.12 -6.25
C MET A 63 -6.92 3.68 -6.98
N LYS A 64 -8.05 3.78 -6.30
CA LYS A 64 -9.24 4.42 -6.85
C LYS A 64 -9.51 5.68 -6.05
N LYS A 65 -9.52 6.84 -6.71
CA LYS A 65 -9.91 8.10 -6.10
C LYS A 65 -11.37 8.00 -5.64
N THR A 66 -11.62 8.24 -4.36
CA THR A 66 -12.95 8.13 -3.74
C THR A 66 -13.50 9.47 -3.26
N GLY A 67 -12.67 10.50 -3.17
CA GLY A 67 -13.12 11.84 -2.82
C GLY A 67 -11.97 12.76 -2.47
N ARG A 68 -12.23 13.69 -1.55
CA ARG A 68 -11.24 14.54 -0.89
C ARG A 68 -11.29 14.31 0.61
N SER A 69 -10.14 14.46 1.25
CA SER A 69 -9.99 14.47 2.70
C SER A 69 -10.14 15.90 3.24
N ASP A 70 -10.25 16.02 4.57
CA ASP A 70 -10.10 17.29 5.29
C ASP A 70 -8.75 17.92 4.90
N GLY A 71 -8.78 19.10 4.25
CA GLY A 71 -7.60 19.73 3.63
C GLY A 71 -7.49 19.63 2.09
N ASP A 72 -8.56 19.23 1.39
CA ASP A 72 -8.68 19.16 -0.08
C ASP A 72 -7.77 18.15 -0.81
N LEU A 73 -6.95 17.39 -0.05
CA LEU A 73 -6.13 16.33 -0.61
C LEU A 73 -7.00 15.19 -1.17
N PRO A 74 -6.66 14.62 -2.34
CA PRO A 74 -7.41 13.50 -2.89
C PRO A 74 -7.33 12.28 -1.96
N ALA A 75 -8.49 11.71 -1.64
CA ALA A 75 -8.59 10.45 -0.92
C ALA A 75 -8.73 9.28 -1.90
N TYR A 76 -8.08 8.18 -1.58
CA TYR A 76 -8.06 6.96 -2.38
C TYR A 76 -8.49 5.76 -1.55
N THR A 77 -9.26 4.87 -2.15
CA THR A 77 -9.39 3.50 -1.67
C THR A 77 -8.38 2.62 -2.39
N ILE A 78 -7.69 1.79 -1.62
CA ILE A 78 -6.71 0.84 -2.16
C ILE A 78 -7.38 -0.53 -2.31
N GLY A 79 -7.57 -0.96 -3.55
CA GLY A 79 -8.07 -2.27 -3.91
C GLY A 79 -6.95 -3.31 -3.97
N ALA A 80 -7.29 -4.56 -3.69
CA ALA A 80 -6.38 -5.69 -3.67
C ALA A 80 -6.99 -6.89 -4.40
N ALA A 81 -6.20 -7.95 -4.63
CA ALA A 81 -6.67 -9.14 -5.33
C ALA A 81 -7.87 -9.82 -4.63
N GLY A 82 -8.75 -10.45 -5.42
CA GLY A 82 -9.93 -11.15 -4.92
C GLY A 82 -11.10 -10.23 -4.53
N GLY A 83 -11.18 -9.01 -5.10
CA GLY A 83 -12.25 -8.05 -4.80
C GLY A 83 -12.17 -7.46 -3.37
N ARG A 84 -10.99 -7.56 -2.75
CA ARG A 84 -10.72 -7.03 -1.42
C ARG A 84 -10.30 -5.57 -1.51
N THR A 85 -10.50 -4.85 -0.42
CA THR A 85 -10.01 -3.48 -0.22
C THR A 85 -9.27 -3.39 1.09
N LEU A 86 -8.29 -2.50 1.16
CA LEU A 86 -7.60 -2.20 2.40
C LEU A 86 -8.54 -1.47 3.36
N GLN A 87 -8.52 -1.90 4.61
CA GLN A 87 -9.29 -1.36 5.72
C GLN A 87 -8.34 -1.10 6.89
N ASP A 88 -8.30 0.15 7.32
CA ASP A 88 -7.65 0.55 8.56
C ASP A 88 -8.56 0.21 9.76
N LYS A 89 -8.05 -0.59 10.69
CA LYS A 89 -8.72 -1.00 11.93
C LYS A 89 -8.22 -0.22 13.14
N GLY A 90 -7.51 0.90 12.94
CA GLY A 90 -6.90 1.70 13.98
C GLY A 90 -5.84 0.89 14.72
N VAL A 91 -6.05 0.63 16.01
CA VAL A 91 -5.12 -0.17 16.84
C VAL A 91 -4.92 -1.59 16.28
N GLY A 92 -5.90 -2.13 15.54
CA GLY A 92 -5.79 -3.43 14.88
C GLY A 92 -4.92 -3.44 13.61
N GLY A 93 -4.40 -2.29 13.19
CA GLY A 93 -3.59 -2.14 11.99
C GLY A 93 -4.38 -2.28 10.68
N LEU A 94 -3.65 -2.56 9.61
CA LEU A 94 -4.18 -2.61 8.25
C LEU A 94 -4.51 -4.05 7.83
N VAL A 95 -5.69 -4.26 7.27
CA VAL A 95 -6.14 -5.56 6.74
C VAL A 95 -6.75 -5.42 5.35
N ALA A 96 -6.84 -6.53 4.61
CA ALA A 96 -7.58 -6.63 3.36
C ALA A 96 -8.79 -7.55 3.50
N ALA A 97 -9.97 -7.00 3.25
CA ALA A 97 -11.24 -7.73 3.32
C ALA A 97 -12.18 -7.29 2.19
N THR A 98 -13.20 -8.09 1.91
CA THR A 98 -14.28 -7.67 1.00
C THR A 98 -15.13 -6.58 1.65
N GLY A 99 -15.70 -5.70 0.83
CA GLY A 99 -16.55 -4.58 1.28
C GLY A 99 -15.96 -3.22 0.98
N ALA A 100 -16.39 -2.20 1.74
CA ALA A 100 -15.88 -0.84 1.58
C ALA A 100 -14.46 -0.75 2.17
N GLY A 101 -13.57 -0.09 1.43
CA GLY A 101 -12.22 0.20 1.90
C GLY A 101 -12.16 1.51 2.68
N SER A 102 -11.13 1.66 3.51
CA SER A 102 -10.85 2.92 4.17
C SER A 102 -10.33 3.96 3.15
N PRO A 103 -10.60 5.26 3.36
CA PRO A 103 -9.97 6.32 2.59
C PRO A 103 -8.54 6.54 3.08
N PHE A 104 -7.60 6.63 2.15
CA PHE A 104 -6.20 6.96 2.40
C PHE A 104 -5.81 8.22 1.65
N VAL A 105 -5.03 9.09 2.29
CA VAL A 105 -4.40 10.23 1.63
C VAL A 105 -2.99 9.82 1.21
N LEU A 106 -2.71 9.94 -0.07
CA LEU A 106 -1.38 9.70 -0.63
C LEU A 106 -0.71 11.06 -0.87
N VAL A 107 0.30 11.37 -0.07
CA VAL A 107 1.09 12.60 -0.21
C VAL A 107 2.34 12.27 -1.01
N ASP A 108 2.48 12.92 -2.16
CA ASP A 108 3.71 12.84 -2.95
C ASP A 108 4.83 13.59 -2.22
N ASN A 109 5.90 12.87 -1.87
CA ASN A 109 7.07 13.43 -1.18
C ASN A 109 8.28 13.55 -2.13
N GLY A 110 8.06 13.51 -3.44
CA GLY A 110 9.10 13.61 -4.46
C GLY A 110 9.63 12.24 -4.90
N PRO A 111 10.68 12.24 -5.76
CA PRO A 111 11.21 11.01 -6.32
C PRO A 111 11.86 10.13 -5.24
N SER A 112 11.68 8.82 -5.36
CA SER A 112 12.39 7.85 -4.53
C SER A 112 13.89 7.83 -4.83
N THR A 113 14.69 7.60 -3.79
CA THR A 113 16.13 7.33 -3.88
C THR A 113 16.46 5.86 -4.17
N LEU A 114 15.46 4.98 -4.25
CA LEU A 114 15.67 3.59 -4.66
C LEU A 114 16.23 3.56 -6.09
N PRO A 115 17.24 2.70 -6.36
CA PRO A 115 17.75 2.54 -7.71
C PRO A 115 16.61 2.11 -8.64
N ARG A 116 16.58 2.71 -9.84
CA ARG A 116 15.66 2.29 -10.90
C ARG A 116 16.14 0.93 -11.40
N LEU A 117 15.31 -0.10 -11.29
CA LEU A 117 15.62 -1.40 -11.87
C LEU A 117 15.50 -1.27 -13.40
N GLY A 118 16.62 -1.06 -14.09
CA GLY A 118 16.66 -0.93 -15.56
C GLY A 118 17.73 0.01 -16.17
N ASP A 119 18.72 0.49 -15.42
CA ASP A 119 19.95 1.10 -15.99
C ASP A 119 21.12 0.10 -15.88
#